data_AF-A0A517R4D1-F1
#
_entry.id   AF-A0A517R4D1-F1
#
_cell.length_a   1.000
_cell.length_b   1.000
_cell.length_c   1.000
_cell.angle_alpha   90.00
_cell.angle_beta   90.00
_cell.angle_gamma   90.00
#
_symmetry.space_group_name_H-M   'P 1'
#
loop_
_entity.id
_entity.type
_entity.pdbx_description
1 polymer ?
#
loop_
_entity_poly.entity_id
_entity_poly.type
_entity_poly.pdbx_seq_one_letter_code
_entity_poly.pdbx_strand_id
1 'polypeptide(L)'
;MRPTDPRKRGFTLIELLAVIAVIAILIALLLPAVQQAREAARRSDCSNRMKQLGLALHNYHDTFQSLMAGSHDRVPRPGGGTTALSYNWGVLALPFIEQGALRRRIDISQRISNGSNKSNLQYQRWPVFSCPTNPYAHLYAKRDGTNFGYMGGVQAQCYVACVGRMNVNGGATHDCSSKGTYCLGPDGNLRQKVGIMGPWDFQNATQTWKGVPPTKFRQVTDGLSNTFMLGEKNNESYHNGALFWNQAGIARTSLKLNSPSMVLPAASSERSQGGFSSHHQGGAFFTLADGSVRFMSETVDFLLYNSLGDIADGRTVGKF
;
A
#
# COMPACT_ATOMS: atom_id res chain seq x y z
N MET A 1 31.76 -0.02 -76.34
CA MET A 1 31.08 -0.65 -75.19
C MET A 1 29.94 0.25 -74.75
N ARG A 2 28.68 -0.18 -74.91
CA ARG A 2 27.49 0.55 -74.44
C ARG A 2 27.18 0.11 -73.01
N PRO A 3 26.99 1.00 -72.03
CA PRO A 3 26.59 0.59 -70.69
C PRO A 3 25.15 0.08 -70.74
N THR A 4 24.90 -1.15 -70.30
CA THR A 4 23.55 -1.65 -70.07
C THR A 4 23.03 -1.05 -68.77
N ASP A 5 22.11 -0.08 -68.88
CA ASP A 5 21.42 0.51 -67.73
C ASP A 5 20.57 -0.58 -67.05
N PRO A 6 20.82 -0.93 -65.77
CA PRO A 6 20.04 -1.95 -65.07
C PRO A 6 18.59 -1.45 -64.95
N ARG A 7 17.66 -2.14 -65.62
CA ARG A 7 16.22 -1.84 -65.56
C ARG A 7 15.79 -1.78 -64.09
N LYS A 8 15.47 -0.57 -63.61
CA LYS A 8 14.87 -0.37 -62.30
C LYS A 8 13.50 -1.04 -62.32
N ARG A 9 13.35 -2.16 -61.62
CA ARG A 9 12.05 -2.80 -61.40
C ARG A 9 11.22 -1.88 -60.50
N GLY A 10 10.13 -1.34 -61.04
CA GLY A 10 9.17 -0.56 -60.27
C GLY A 10 8.35 -1.47 -59.37
N PHE A 11 8.15 -1.06 -58.13
CA PHE A 11 7.30 -1.77 -57.16
C PHE A 11 5.84 -1.69 -57.62
N THR A 12 5.13 -2.81 -57.67
CA THR A 12 3.71 -2.81 -58.03
C THR A 12 2.86 -2.41 -56.82
N LEU A 13 1.71 -1.77 -57.07
CA LEU A 13 0.76 -1.39 -56.02
C LEU A 13 0.35 -2.59 -55.15
N ILE A 14 0.24 -3.76 -55.77
CA ILE A 14 -0.16 -5.02 -55.13
C ILE A 14 0.92 -5.50 -54.16
N GLU A 15 2.20 -5.46 -54.54
CA GLU A 15 3.31 -5.83 -53.64
C GLU A 15 3.35 -4.90 -52.42
N LEU A 16 3.10 -3.61 -52.60
CA LEU A 16 3.05 -2.65 -51.49
C LEU A 16 1.89 -2.95 -50.55
N LEU A 17 0.70 -3.20 -51.10
CA LEU A 17 -0.51 -3.56 -50.35
C LEU A 17 -0.32 -4.86 -49.56
N ALA A 18 0.31 -5.88 -50.15
CA ALA A 18 0.57 -7.14 -49.48
C ALA A 18 1.52 -6.98 -48.28
N VAL A 19 2.59 -6.19 -48.44
CA VAL A 19 3.56 -5.94 -47.35
C VAL A 19 2.90 -5.21 -46.19
N ILE A 20 2.14 -4.15 -46.45
CA ILE A 20 1.46 -3.42 -45.37
C ILE A 20 0.39 -4.29 -44.69
N ALA A 21 -0.30 -5.16 -45.43
CA ALA A 21 -1.28 -6.09 -44.86
C ALA A 21 -0.61 -7.09 -43.89
N VAL A 22 0.53 -7.65 -44.28
CA VAL A 22 1.29 -8.57 -43.41
C VAL A 22 1.81 -7.84 -42.17
N ILE A 23 2.39 -6.64 -42.31
CA ILE A 23 2.87 -5.84 -41.17
C ILE A 23 1.70 -5.50 -40.22
N ALA A 24 0.54 -5.11 -40.74
CA ALA A 24 -0.63 -4.80 -39.94
C ALA A 24 -1.10 -6.03 -39.14
N ILE A 25 -1.13 -7.21 -39.75
CA ILE A 25 -1.48 -8.47 -39.07
C ILE A 25 -0.45 -8.80 -37.98
N LEU A 26 0.85 -8.69 -38.29
CA LEU A 26 1.91 -8.96 -37.30
C LEU A 26 1.81 -8.01 -36.11
N ILE A 27 1.61 -6.70 -36.33
CA ILE A 27 1.44 -5.73 -35.25
C ILE A 27 0.18 -6.03 -34.43
N ALA A 28 -0.94 -6.37 -35.09
CA ALA A 28 -2.19 -6.69 -34.41
C ALA A 28 -2.04 -7.92 -33.48
N LEU A 29 -1.21 -8.90 -33.86
CA LEU A 29 -0.93 -10.07 -33.04
C LEU A 29 0.12 -9.79 -31.93
N LEU A 30 1.10 -8.92 -32.19
CA LEU A 30 2.18 -8.63 -31.26
C LEU A 30 1.79 -7.62 -30.17
N LEU A 31 0.93 -6.64 -30.47
CA LEU A 31 0.57 -5.58 -29.52
C LEU A 31 -0.11 -6.13 -28.24
N PRO A 32 -1.12 -7.03 -28.30
CA PRO A 32 -1.71 -7.63 -27.11
C PRO A 32 -0.68 -8.43 -26.30
N ALA A 33 0.18 -9.18 -26.98
CA ALA A 33 1.21 -10.00 -26.33
C ALA A 33 2.24 -9.13 -25.58
N VAL A 34 2.72 -8.04 -26.18
CA VAL A 34 3.65 -7.11 -25.54
C VAL A 34 3.02 -6.45 -24.31
N GLN A 35 1.72 -6.12 -24.37
CA GLN A 35 1.03 -5.52 -23.23
C GLN A 35 0.84 -6.52 -22.08
N GLN A 36 0.46 -7.77 -22.37
CA GLN A 36 0.38 -8.84 -21.37
C GLN A 36 1.74 -9.08 -20.70
N ALA A 37 2.82 -9.16 -21.48
CA ALA A 37 4.16 -9.33 -20.96
C ALA A 37 4.58 -8.16 -20.05
N ARG A 38 4.26 -6.91 -20.44
CA ARG A 38 4.56 -5.72 -19.61
C ARG A 38 3.78 -5.72 -18.29
N GLU A 39 2.51 -6.10 -18.28
CA GLU A 39 1.75 -6.17 -17.03
C GLU A 39 2.25 -7.33 -16.14
N ALA A 40 2.59 -8.48 -16.71
CA ALA A 40 3.21 -9.57 -15.96
C ALA A 40 4.53 -9.15 -15.31
N ALA A 41 5.36 -8.37 -16.02
CA ALA A 41 6.58 -7.80 -15.47
C ALA A 41 6.28 -6.82 -14.33
N ARG A 42 5.32 -5.90 -14.49
CA ARG A 42 4.91 -4.97 -13.41
C ARG A 42 4.39 -5.68 -12.16
N ARG A 43 3.61 -6.76 -12.33
CA ARG A 43 3.14 -7.61 -11.23
C ARG A 43 4.31 -8.28 -10.50
N SER A 44 5.27 -8.81 -11.25
CA SER A 44 6.47 -9.44 -10.68
C SER A 44 7.32 -8.41 -9.91
N ASP A 45 7.50 -7.22 -10.47
CA ASP A 45 8.22 -6.11 -9.82
C ASP A 45 7.54 -5.66 -8.52
N CYS A 46 6.21 -5.55 -8.52
CA CYS A 46 5.43 -5.24 -7.32
C CYS A 46 5.64 -6.30 -6.23
N SER A 47 5.48 -7.58 -6.58
CA SER A 47 5.71 -8.68 -5.64
C SER A 47 7.14 -8.67 -5.08
N ASN A 48 8.15 -8.38 -5.91
CA ASN A 48 9.54 -8.29 -5.48
C ASN A 48 9.80 -7.11 -4.53
N ARG A 49 9.21 -5.93 -4.77
CA ARG A 49 9.29 -4.78 -3.83
C ARG A 49 8.67 -5.12 -2.48
N MET A 50 7.52 -5.79 -2.49
CA MET A 50 6.84 -6.26 -1.28
C MET A 50 7.66 -7.31 -0.51
N LYS A 51 8.39 -8.18 -1.21
CA LYS A 51 9.37 -9.11 -0.60
C LYS A 51 10.54 -8.37 0.04
N GLN A 52 11.08 -7.34 -0.62
CA GLN A 52 12.14 -6.51 -0.04
C GLN A 52 11.69 -5.80 1.24
N LEU A 53 10.47 -5.25 1.25
CA LEU A 53 9.87 -4.65 2.45
C LEU A 53 9.58 -5.69 3.54
N GLY A 54 9.10 -6.88 3.17
CA GLY A 54 8.95 -8.00 4.10
C GLY A 54 10.27 -8.38 4.76
N LEU A 55 11.34 -8.56 3.99
CA LEU A 55 12.68 -8.84 4.52
C LEU A 55 13.16 -7.74 5.47
N ALA A 56 12.92 -6.47 5.12
CA ALA A 56 13.26 -5.34 5.99
C ALA A 56 12.54 -5.39 7.34
N LEU A 57 11.27 -5.82 7.36
CA LEU A 57 10.50 -6.00 8.60
C LEU A 57 11.05 -7.17 9.43
N HIS A 58 11.49 -8.26 8.81
CA HIS A 58 12.13 -9.36 9.51
C HIS A 58 13.50 -8.97 10.09
N ASN A 59 14.33 -8.22 9.34
CA ASN A 59 15.61 -7.72 9.83
C ASN A 59 15.44 -6.74 11.00
N TYR A 60 14.40 -5.90 10.95
CA TYR A 60 14.04 -5.06 12.08
C TYR A 60 13.64 -5.90 13.29
N HIS A 61 12.80 -6.92 13.10
CA HIS A 61 12.42 -7.81 14.19
C HIS A 61 13.63 -8.54 14.79
N ASP A 62 14.59 -8.98 13.96
CA ASP A 62 15.81 -9.62 14.44
C ASP A 62 16.67 -8.67 15.30
N THR A 63 16.75 -7.39 14.90
CA THR A 63 17.51 -6.36 15.63
C THR A 63 16.83 -5.91 16.92
N PHE A 64 15.52 -5.68 16.88
CA PHE A 64 14.75 -5.04 17.97
C PHE A 64 13.85 -5.99 18.76
N GLN A 65 13.82 -7.28 18.40
CA GLN A 65 13.02 -8.34 19.03
C GLN A 65 11.53 -7.99 19.17
N SER A 66 11.05 -7.16 18.23
CA SER A 66 9.71 -6.62 18.15
C SER A 66 9.41 -6.17 16.72
N LEU A 67 8.14 -6.22 16.34
CA LEU A 67 7.67 -5.73 15.05
C LEU A 67 7.52 -4.22 15.04
N MET A 68 7.67 -3.64 13.85
CA MET A 68 7.42 -2.23 13.64
C MET A 68 5.95 -1.90 13.87
N ALA A 69 5.75 -0.75 14.49
CA ALA A 69 4.47 -0.09 14.55
C ALA A 69 4.11 0.53 13.20
N GLY A 70 2.91 0.22 12.69
CA GLY A 70 2.39 0.74 11.43
C GLY A 70 2.31 2.26 11.39
N SER A 71 2.07 2.89 12.54
CA SER A 71 1.92 4.34 12.66
C SER A 71 2.39 4.80 14.04
N HIS A 72 3.14 5.90 14.09
CA HIS A 72 3.61 6.54 15.31
C HIS A 72 3.01 7.93 15.42
N ASP A 73 2.26 8.15 16.49
CA ASP A 73 1.72 9.44 16.81
C ASP A 73 2.01 9.89 18.26
N ARG A 74 2.46 11.15 18.39
CA ARG A 74 2.68 11.98 19.61
C ARG A 74 3.77 11.55 20.60
N VAL A 75 4.47 12.53 21.16
CA VAL A 75 5.15 12.43 22.47
C VAL A 75 4.65 13.61 23.32
N PRO A 76 4.35 13.42 24.62
CA PRO A 76 4.06 14.54 25.51
C PRO A 76 5.26 15.49 25.59
N ARG A 77 5.06 16.79 25.34
CA ARG A 77 6.11 17.80 25.49
C ARG A 77 6.22 18.21 26.97
N PRO A 78 7.43 18.34 27.54
CA PRO A 78 7.60 19.00 28.84
C PRO A 78 7.07 20.44 28.74
N GLY A 79 6.14 20.83 29.62
CA GLY A 79 5.49 22.15 29.62
C GLY A 79 4.04 22.20 29.12
N GLY A 80 3.43 21.05 28.80
CA GLY A 80 2.05 20.98 28.33
C GLY A 80 1.93 21.16 26.81
N GLY A 81 1.25 20.21 26.17
CA GLY A 81 1.08 20.15 24.72
C GLY A 81 1.60 18.84 24.11
N THR A 82 1.06 18.48 22.94
CA THR A 82 1.47 17.31 22.18
C THR A 82 2.34 17.74 21.01
N THR A 83 3.64 17.41 21.02
CA THR A 83 4.40 17.34 19.76
C THR A 83 3.88 16.13 19.02
N ALA A 84 3.08 16.31 17.97
CA ALA A 84 2.71 15.15 17.16
C ALA A 84 3.95 14.74 16.37
N LEU A 85 4.73 13.79 16.89
CA LEU A 85 5.53 12.97 16.01
C LEU A 85 4.50 12.27 15.14
N SER A 86 4.55 12.42 13.82
CA SER A 86 3.56 11.80 12.93
C SER A 86 4.35 11.19 11.78
N TYR A 87 4.83 9.98 12.01
CA TYR A 87 5.51 9.17 11.00
C TYR A 87 4.99 7.72 11.01
N ASN A 88 5.28 6.95 9.98
CA ASN A 88 4.85 5.55 9.89
C ASN A 88 6.04 4.56 9.87
N TRP A 89 5.72 3.26 9.89
CA TRP A 89 6.70 2.15 9.87
C TRP A 89 7.77 2.30 8.78
N GLY A 90 7.45 2.92 7.65
CA GLY A 90 8.35 3.08 6.52
C GLY A 90 9.63 3.84 6.90
N VAL A 91 9.55 4.80 7.83
CA VAL A 91 10.74 5.52 8.35
C VAL A 91 11.65 4.57 9.12
N LEU A 92 11.10 3.63 9.88
CA LEU A 92 11.86 2.63 10.63
C LEU A 92 12.44 1.55 9.72
N ALA A 93 11.81 1.28 8.58
CA ALA A 93 12.31 0.34 7.58
C ALA A 93 13.51 0.85 6.78
N LEU A 94 13.72 2.17 6.70
CA LEU A 94 14.77 2.78 5.85
C LEU A 94 16.18 2.17 6.01
N PRO A 95 16.71 1.93 7.22
CA PRO A 95 18.03 1.31 7.37
C PRO A 95 18.13 -0.11 6.79
N PHE A 96 17.01 -0.82 6.74
CA PHE A 96 16.92 -2.22 6.32
C PHE A 96 16.62 -2.39 4.82
N ILE A 97 16.48 -1.28 4.09
CA ILE A 97 16.30 -1.23 2.63
C ILE A 97 17.37 -0.37 1.95
N GLU A 98 18.58 -0.32 2.52
CA GLU A 98 19.71 0.45 2.00
C GLU A 98 19.46 1.97 1.91
N GLN A 99 18.53 2.50 2.73
CA GLN A 99 18.21 3.93 2.81
C GLN A 99 18.68 4.59 4.11
N GLY A 100 19.83 4.12 4.64
CA GLY A 100 20.43 4.65 5.87
C GLY A 100 20.78 6.15 5.81
N ALA A 101 21.15 6.66 4.63
CA ALA A 101 21.44 8.08 4.43
C ALA A 101 20.18 8.95 4.62
N LEU A 102 19.04 8.52 4.06
CA LEU A 102 17.77 9.21 4.26
C LEU A 102 17.32 9.14 5.72
N ARG A 103 17.46 7.97 6.36
CA ARG A 103 17.07 7.80 7.77
C ARG A 103 17.78 8.79 8.69
N ARG A 104 19.07 9.08 8.45
CA ARG A 104 19.85 10.05 9.24
C ARG A 104 19.40 11.49 9.04
N ARG A 105 18.78 11.81 7.90
CA ARG A 105 18.24 13.15 7.60
C ARG A 105 16.84 13.36 8.18
N ILE A 106 16.10 12.28 8.41
CA ILE A 106 14.77 12.34 9.02
C ILE A 106 14.91 12.41 10.55
N ASP A 107 14.46 13.52 11.10
CA ASP A 107 14.36 13.75 12.53
C ASP A 107 13.00 13.28 13.05
N ILE A 108 13.00 12.16 13.75
CA ILE A 108 11.79 11.57 14.31
C ILE A 108 11.27 12.30 15.57
N SER A 109 11.95 13.36 16.04
CA SER A 109 11.49 14.21 17.14
C SER A 109 10.58 15.37 16.70
N GLN A 110 10.38 15.53 15.38
CA GLN A 110 9.47 16.51 14.79
C GLN A 110 8.46 15.84 13.84
N ARG A 111 7.41 16.57 13.45
CA ARG A 111 6.44 16.12 12.44
C ARG A 111 7.16 15.83 11.12
N ILE A 112 6.73 14.80 10.40
CA ILE A 112 7.24 14.54 9.05
C ILE A 112 6.86 15.66 8.07
N SER A 113 5.76 16.38 8.34
CA SER A 113 5.29 17.53 7.54
C SER A 113 6.03 18.85 7.80
N ASN A 114 6.99 18.89 8.73
CA ASN A 114 7.60 20.14 9.19
C ASN A 114 9.10 20.18 8.87
N GLY A 115 9.63 21.41 8.82
CA GLY A 115 11.07 21.67 8.80
C GLY A 115 11.84 20.88 7.75
N SER A 116 12.99 20.36 8.17
CA SER A 116 13.89 19.56 7.33
C SER A 116 13.26 18.25 6.87
N ASN A 117 12.36 17.64 7.63
CA ASN A 117 11.71 16.40 7.22
C ASN A 117 10.90 16.59 5.93
N LYS A 118 10.11 17.66 5.86
CA LYS A 118 9.33 17.96 4.66
C LYS A 118 10.23 18.22 3.46
N SER A 119 11.26 19.06 3.60
CA SER A 119 12.17 19.35 2.48
C SER A 119 12.96 18.14 2.01
N ASN A 120 13.30 17.20 2.90
CA ASN A 120 13.98 15.94 2.55
C ASN A 120 13.11 14.97 1.73
N LEU A 121 11.78 15.07 1.82
CA LEU A 121 10.85 14.19 1.11
C LEU A 121 10.24 14.83 -0.13
N GLN A 122 10.19 16.17 -0.17
CA GLN A 122 9.65 16.92 -1.29
C GLN A 122 10.42 16.66 -2.58
N TYR A 123 9.67 16.35 -3.63
CA TYR A 123 10.15 16.06 -4.98
C TYR A 123 11.16 14.92 -5.05
N GLN A 124 11.20 14.07 -4.02
CA GLN A 124 11.99 12.85 -3.98
C GLN A 124 11.09 11.65 -4.29
N ARG A 125 11.61 10.75 -5.11
CA ARG A 125 10.92 9.52 -5.50
C ARG A 125 11.56 8.32 -4.84
N TRP A 126 10.73 7.47 -4.24
CA TRP A 126 11.16 6.23 -3.61
C TRP A 126 10.43 5.06 -4.26
N PRO A 127 11.00 4.46 -5.33
CA PRO A 127 10.36 3.37 -6.07
C PRO A 127 9.98 2.18 -5.18
N VAL A 128 10.77 1.89 -4.14
CA VAL A 128 10.51 0.80 -3.18
C VAL A 128 9.15 0.92 -2.47
N PHE A 129 8.60 2.13 -2.32
CA PHE A 129 7.29 2.37 -1.71
C PHE A 129 6.15 2.59 -2.71
N SER A 130 6.44 2.48 -4.01
CA SER A 130 5.43 2.66 -5.06
C SER A 130 5.17 1.37 -5.84
N CYS A 131 3.93 1.19 -6.29
CA CYS A 131 3.54 0.11 -7.17
C CYS A 131 3.73 0.53 -8.64
N PRO A 132 4.46 -0.26 -9.48
CA PRO A 132 4.62 0.02 -10.91
C PRO A 132 3.30 0.03 -11.71
N THR A 133 2.29 -0.72 -11.25
CA THR A 133 0.98 -0.78 -11.89
C THR A 133 0.11 0.43 -11.54
N ASN A 134 0.40 1.15 -10.44
CA ASN A 134 -0.31 2.38 -10.12
C ASN A 134 0.10 3.50 -11.11
N PRO A 135 -0.81 3.97 -11.99
CA PRO A 135 -0.46 4.99 -12.98
C PRO A 135 -0.12 6.34 -12.35
N TYR A 136 -0.53 6.57 -11.09
CA TYR A 136 -0.31 7.82 -10.36
C TYR A 136 0.94 7.77 -9.46
N ALA A 137 1.67 6.66 -9.43
CA ALA A 137 2.89 6.49 -8.63
C ALA A 137 4.05 7.44 -8.98
N HIS A 138 3.93 8.21 -10.06
CA HIS A 138 4.91 9.23 -10.46
C HIS A 138 4.53 10.64 -10.02
N LEU A 139 3.32 10.83 -9.48
CA LEU A 139 2.84 12.12 -9.02
C LEU A 139 3.39 12.44 -7.63
N TYR A 140 3.66 13.72 -7.40
CA TYR A 140 4.02 14.30 -6.10
C TYR A 140 2.82 14.96 -5.41
N ALA A 141 1.61 14.58 -5.83
CA ALA A 141 0.33 15.11 -5.42
C ALA A 141 -0.73 14.01 -5.54
N LYS A 142 -1.93 14.29 -5.04
CA LYS A 142 -3.09 13.42 -5.24
C LYS A 142 -3.45 13.33 -6.72
N ARG A 143 -4.25 12.31 -7.04
CA ARG A 143 -4.83 12.11 -8.38
C ARG A 143 -5.60 13.33 -8.90
N ASP A 144 -6.24 14.10 -8.01
CA ASP A 144 -6.99 15.32 -8.32
C ASP A 144 -6.11 16.58 -8.50
N GLY A 145 -4.77 16.43 -8.42
CA GLY A 145 -3.81 17.53 -8.53
C GLY A 145 -3.60 18.33 -7.24
N THR A 146 -4.36 18.07 -6.17
CA THR A 146 -4.19 18.76 -4.90
C THR A 146 -3.18 18.04 -3.98
N ASN A 147 -2.66 18.75 -2.99
CA ASN A 147 -1.65 18.19 -2.08
C ASN A 147 -2.22 17.15 -1.10
N PHE A 148 -1.35 16.27 -0.62
CA PHE A 148 -1.65 15.35 0.49
C PHE A 148 -1.65 16.11 1.82
N GLY A 149 -2.78 16.71 2.21
CA GLY A 149 -2.88 17.49 3.45
C GLY A 149 -1.79 18.57 3.54
N TYR A 150 -0.93 18.49 4.56
CA TYR A 150 0.18 19.42 4.77
C TYR A 150 1.46 19.08 3.97
N MET A 151 1.46 17.96 3.27
CA MET A 151 2.60 17.37 2.55
C MET A 151 2.48 17.58 1.04
N GLY A 152 2.69 18.83 0.59
CA GLY A 152 2.76 19.13 -0.84
C GLY A 152 4.08 18.71 -1.46
N GLY A 153 4.05 18.15 -2.67
CA GLY A 153 5.25 17.73 -3.39
C GLY A 153 5.82 16.38 -2.94
N VAL A 154 5.07 15.53 -2.26
CA VAL A 154 5.54 14.20 -1.81
C VAL A 154 4.74 13.10 -2.52
N GLN A 155 5.41 12.01 -2.91
CA GLN A 155 4.75 10.86 -3.54
C GLN A 155 3.79 10.13 -2.57
N ALA A 156 2.83 9.38 -3.11
CA ALA A 156 1.97 8.50 -2.33
C ALA A 156 2.71 7.22 -1.88
N GLN A 157 2.29 6.63 -0.75
CA GLN A 157 2.79 5.34 -0.28
C GLN A 157 1.88 4.19 -0.74
N CYS A 158 2.32 3.32 -1.64
CA CYS A 158 1.49 2.23 -2.17
C CYS A 158 1.50 0.98 -1.28
N TYR A 159 2.53 0.76 -0.47
CA TYR A 159 2.64 -0.40 0.42
C TYR A 159 2.46 0.04 1.86
N VAL A 160 1.48 -0.56 2.53
CA VAL A 160 1.01 -0.11 3.84
C VAL A 160 0.87 -1.29 4.80
N ALA A 161 0.98 -1.01 6.08
CA ALA A 161 0.92 -1.97 7.16
C ALA A 161 -0.52 -2.40 7.45
N CYS A 162 -0.70 -3.69 7.73
CA CYS A 162 -1.95 -4.22 8.22
C CYS A 162 -2.09 -3.98 9.72
N VAL A 163 -3.11 -3.22 10.10
CA VAL A 163 -3.49 -2.99 11.50
C VAL A 163 -4.73 -3.80 11.92
N GLY A 164 -5.14 -4.76 11.08
CA GLY A 164 -6.25 -5.67 11.35
C GLY A 164 -7.61 -5.01 11.24
N ARG A 165 -8.61 -5.60 11.90
CA ARG A 165 -9.96 -5.08 11.94
C ARG A 165 -10.11 -3.98 12.99
N MET A 166 -10.48 -2.79 12.54
CA MET A 166 -10.76 -1.63 13.38
C MET A 166 -12.20 -1.13 13.23
N ASN A 167 -12.69 -0.43 14.26
CA ASN A 167 -13.96 0.27 14.21
C ASN A 167 -13.93 1.38 13.13
N VAL A 168 -14.75 1.23 12.10
CA VAL A 168 -15.12 2.33 11.21
C VAL A 168 -16.38 2.97 11.80
N ASN A 169 -16.33 4.28 12.14
CA ASN A 169 -17.49 4.97 12.72
C ASN A 169 -18.75 4.64 11.92
N GLY A 170 -19.72 4.01 12.59
CA GLY A 170 -20.94 3.52 11.97
C GLY A 170 -21.59 4.60 11.09
N GLY A 171 -21.78 4.27 9.81
CA GLY A 171 -22.44 5.14 8.82
C GLY A 171 -21.52 5.77 7.78
N ALA A 172 -20.19 5.70 7.89
CA ALA A 172 -19.28 6.40 6.97
C ALA A 172 -18.73 5.54 5.81
N THR A 173 -19.18 4.29 5.66
CA THR A 173 -18.71 3.36 4.62
C THR A 173 -19.87 2.54 4.06
N HIS A 174 -19.90 2.35 2.74
CA HIS A 174 -20.94 1.58 2.03
C HIS A 174 -21.03 0.12 2.52
N ASP A 175 -19.91 -0.43 3.00
CA ASP A 175 -19.79 -1.81 3.48
C ASP A 175 -20.36 -2.05 4.88
N CYS A 176 -20.71 -0.98 5.62
CA CYS A 176 -21.19 -1.03 7.00
C CYS A 176 -22.56 -0.37 7.17
N SER A 177 -23.58 -0.86 6.44
CA SER A 177 -24.94 -0.27 6.42
C SER A 177 -26.01 -1.06 7.20
N SER A 178 -25.73 -2.27 7.70
CA SER A 178 -26.74 -3.11 8.38
C SER A 178 -26.20 -3.83 9.63
N LYS A 179 -27.08 -4.05 10.63
CA LYS A 179 -26.82 -4.95 11.76
C LYS A 179 -26.50 -6.35 11.22
N GLY A 180 -25.36 -6.91 11.63
CA GLY A 180 -24.83 -8.17 11.08
C GLY A 180 -23.64 -7.99 10.13
N THR A 181 -23.33 -6.76 9.71
CA THR A 181 -22.00 -6.44 9.17
C THR A 181 -20.97 -6.46 10.31
N TYR A 182 -19.82 -7.09 10.09
CA TYR A 182 -18.74 -7.25 11.09
C TYR A 182 -18.14 -5.91 11.59
N CYS A 183 -18.63 -4.76 11.14
CA CYS A 183 -18.29 -3.47 11.74
C CYS A 183 -18.79 -3.37 13.20
N LEU A 184 -19.76 -4.22 13.58
CA LEU A 184 -20.19 -4.48 14.95
C LEU A 184 -19.64 -5.86 15.41
N GLY A 185 -18.96 -5.92 16.56
CA GLY A 185 -18.64 -7.21 17.18
C GLY A 185 -19.92 -7.96 17.59
N PRO A 186 -19.88 -9.29 17.77
CA PRO A 186 -21.03 -10.07 18.27
C PRO A 186 -21.57 -9.56 19.62
N ASP A 187 -20.75 -8.85 20.40
CA ASP A 187 -21.11 -8.29 21.71
C ASP A 187 -21.68 -6.85 21.63
N GLY A 188 -21.86 -6.27 20.44
CA GLY A 188 -22.16 -4.83 20.27
C GLY A 188 -21.02 -3.90 20.72
N ASN A 189 -19.97 -4.45 21.33
CA ASN A 189 -18.78 -3.75 21.80
C ASN A 189 -17.58 -4.01 20.88
N LEU A 190 -16.94 -2.92 20.49
CA LEU A 190 -15.88 -2.83 19.50
C LEU A 190 -14.55 -3.28 20.09
N ARG A 191 -14.33 -4.59 20.23
CA ARG A 191 -13.01 -5.09 20.64
C ARG A 191 -12.02 -4.89 19.49
N GLN A 192 -11.01 -4.06 19.77
CA GLN A 192 -9.81 -3.80 18.97
C GLN A 192 -9.03 -5.11 18.80
N LYS A 193 -9.37 -5.92 17.78
CA LYS A 193 -8.48 -7.01 17.39
C LYS A 193 -7.36 -6.42 16.55
N VAL A 194 -6.16 -6.82 16.91
CA VAL A 194 -4.92 -6.10 16.62
C VAL A 194 -4.27 -6.76 15.43
N GLY A 195 -4.05 -6.02 14.34
CA GLY A 195 -3.19 -6.52 13.28
C GLY A 195 -1.74 -6.59 13.72
N ILE A 196 -0.94 -7.34 12.97
CA ILE A 196 0.45 -7.63 13.35
C ILE A 196 1.32 -6.38 13.49
N MET A 197 1.04 -5.35 12.69
CA MET A 197 1.73 -4.06 12.74
C MET A 197 0.98 -3.01 13.57
N GLY A 198 0.10 -3.44 14.47
CA GLY A 198 -0.16 -2.72 15.70
C GLY A 198 -1.61 -2.65 16.13
N PRO A 199 -1.86 -2.35 17.42
CA PRO A 199 -3.08 -1.69 17.83
C PRO A 199 -2.90 -0.20 17.62
N TRP A 200 -3.87 0.39 16.95
CA TRP A 200 -4.06 1.83 16.91
C TRP A 200 -5.30 2.10 17.76
N ASP A 201 -5.11 2.64 18.97
CA ASP A 201 -6.24 2.96 19.85
C ASP A 201 -6.98 4.19 19.30
N PHE A 202 -8.23 3.97 18.87
CA PHE A 202 -9.15 5.02 18.40
C PHE A 202 -10.04 5.59 19.52
N GLN A 203 -10.04 5.01 20.73
CA GLN A 203 -11.00 5.36 21.79
C GLN A 203 -10.63 6.65 22.50
N ASN A 204 -9.35 6.93 22.69
CA ASN A 204 -8.88 8.16 23.29
C ASN A 204 -8.02 8.91 22.29
N ALA A 205 -8.39 10.14 21.94
CA ALA A 205 -7.66 11.00 21.01
C ALA A 205 -6.18 11.24 21.39
N THR A 206 -5.68 10.65 22.47
CA THR A 206 -4.27 10.49 22.87
C THR A 206 -3.63 9.31 22.13
N GLN A 207 -3.28 9.59 20.88
CA GLN A 207 -2.22 8.94 20.13
C GLN A 207 -1.02 8.61 21.02
N THR A 208 -0.72 7.33 21.20
CA THR A 208 0.63 6.78 21.40
C THR A 208 0.51 5.27 21.57
N TRP A 209 1.52 4.55 21.12
CA TRP A 209 1.94 3.24 21.62
C TRP A 209 2.31 3.25 23.12
N LYS A 210 1.73 4.15 23.93
CA LYS A 210 1.97 4.22 25.36
C LYS A 210 1.08 3.18 26.02
N GLY A 211 1.70 2.05 26.35
CA GLY A 211 1.09 1.00 27.16
C GLY A 211 0.71 -0.27 26.39
N VAL A 212 0.77 -0.27 25.05
CA VAL A 212 0.64 -1.51 24.30
C VAL A 212 2.02 -2.01 23.88
N PRO A 213 2.46 -3.19 24.38
CA PRO A 213 3.74 -3.74 24.01
C PRO A 213 3.82 -3.96 22.49
N PRO A 214 4.98 -3.68 21.86
CA PRO A 214 5.22 -4.01 20.47
C PRO A 214 4.88 -5.48 20.18
N THR A 215 4.17 -5.72 19.07
CA THR A 215 3.81 -7.08 18.65
C THR A 215 5.07 -7.90 18.38
N LYS A 216 5.06 -9.18 18.74
CA LYS A 216 6.11 -10.16 18.45
C LYS A 216 5.54 -11.29 17.60
N PHE A 217 6.36 -11.95 16.80
CA PHE A 217 5.91 -13.09 15.98
C PHE A 217 5.26 -14.21 16.80
N ARG A 218 5.71 -14.45 18.04
CA ARG A 218 5.10 -15.43 18.95
C ARG A 218 3.63 -15.13 19.29
N GLN A 219 3.19 -13.88 19.18
CA GLN A 219 1.81 -13.50 19.46
C GLN A 219 0.85 -13.77 18.29
N VAL A 220 1.38 -14.20 17.13
CA VAL A 220 0.59 -14.56 15.95
C VAL A 220 0.18 -16.03 16.06
N THR A 221 -0.94 -16.29 16.72
CA THR A 221 -1.43 -17.66 16.98
C THR A 221 -2.12 -18.29 15.79
N ASP A 222 -2.64 -17.48 14.86
CA ASP A 222 -3.38 -17.95 13.68
C ASP A 222 -2.44 -18.43 12.54
N GLY A 223 -1.12 -18.29 12.76
CA GLY A 223 -0.05 -18.75 11.87
C GLY A 223 0.55 -17.62 11.03
N LEU A 224 1.89 -17.53 10.99
CA LEU A 224 2.60 -16.46 10.28
C LEU A 224 2.29 -16.44 8.77
N SER A 225 2.04 -17.59 8.17
CA SER A 225 1.68 -17.73 6.76
C SER A 225 0.22 -17.40 6.45
N ASN A 226 -0.59 -17.05 7.46
CA ASN A 226 -2.01 -16.75 7.35
C ASN A 226 -2.36 -15.37 7.94
N THR A 227 -1.36 -14.53 8.22
CA THR A 227 -1.60 -13.20 8.76
C THR A 227 -0.95 -12.14 7.89
N PHE A 228 -1.73 -11.17 7.43
CA PHE A 228 -1.25 -10.04 6.65
C PHE A 228 -0.37 -9.13 7.51
N MET A 229 0.77 -8.76 6.93
CA MET A 229 1.70 -7.79 7.49
C MET A 229 1.70 -6.50 6.68
N LEU A 230 1.87 -6.62 5.36
CA LEU A 230 1.75 -5.50 4.43
C LEU A 230 0.72 -5.81 3.36
N GLY A 231 0.16 -4.77 2.76
CA GLY A 231 -0.67 -4.88 1.56
C GLY A 231 -0.61 -3.62 0.71
N GLU A 232 -1.15 -3.73 -0.50
CA GLU A 232 -1.24 -2.58 -1.41
C GLU A 232 -2.38 -1.63 -1.05
N LYS A 233 -2.16 -0.34 -1.31
CA LYS A 233 -3.16 0.72 -1.16
C LYS A 233 -2.97 1.83 -2.20
N ASN A 234 -4.09 2.27 -2.76
CA ASN A 234 -4.18 3.41 -3.68
C ASN A 234 -4.21 4.75 -2.93
N ASN A 235 -3.11 5.07 -2.24
CA ASN A 235 -3.01 6.27 -1.40
C ASN A 235 -3.03 7.59 -2.17
N GLU A 236 -2.89 7.60 -3.50
CA GLU A 236 -2.97 8.80 -4.33
C GLU A 236 -4.33 9.50 -4.28
N SER A 237 -5.37 8.78 -3.87
CA SER A 237 -6.73 9.34 -3.73
C SER A 237 -7.03 9.74 -2.28
N TYR A 238 -6.13 9.40 -1.34
CA TYR A 238 -6.31 9.63 0.08
C TYR A 238 -5.76 11.00 0.50
N HIS A 239 -6.54 11.77 1.26
CA HIS A 239 -6.12 13.11 1.72
C HIS A 239 -4.76 13.09 2.43
N ASN A 240 -4.51 12.05 3.24
CA ASN A 240 -3.32 11.89 4.06
C ASN A 240 -2.41 10.76 3.56
N GLY A 241 -2.40 10.51 2.23
CA GLY A 241 -1.65 9.42 1.59
C GLY A 241 -0.16 9.66 1.34
N ALA A 242 0.41 10.76 1.82
CA ALA A 242 1.82 11.11 1.62
C ALA A 242 2.78 10.08 2.23
N LEU A 243 3.89 9.82 1.53
CA LEU A 243 4.96 8.97 2.01
C LEU A 243 5.42 9.35 3.43
N PHE A 244 5.52 8.34 4.30
CA PHE A 244 5.90 8.46 5.72
C PHE A 244 4.93 9.22 6.61
N TRP A 245 3.82 9.75 6.11
CA TRP A 245 2.76 10.27 6.96
C TRP A 245 2.16 9.11 7.79
N ASN A 246 1.98 9.33 9.10
CA ASN A 246 1.46 8.35 10.06
C ASN A 246 0.21 7.61 9.55
N GLN A 247 -0.71 8.31 8.90
CA GLN A 247 -1.99 7.78 8.42
C GLN A 247 -1.88 7.10 7.05
N ALA A 248 -0.89 7.48 6.23
CA ALA A 248 -0.67 6.88 4.93
C ALA A 248 -0.17 5.44 5.04
N GLY A 249 0.61 5.15 6.08
CA GLY A 249 1.33 3.89 6.21
C GLY A 249 0.51 2.72 6.71
N ILE A 250 -0.81 2.88 6.93
CA ILE A 250 -1.67 1.84 7.51
C ILE A 250 -2.93 1.59 6.67
N ALA A 251 -3.41 0.35 6.73
CA ALA A 251 -4.70 -0.08 6.24
C ALA A 251 -5.29 -1.18 7.13
N ARG A 252 -6.62 -1.29 7.06
CA ARG A 252 -7.43 -2.23 7.82
C ARG A 252 -8.21 -3.16 6.91
N THR A 253 -8.56 -4.30 7.45
CA THR A 253 -9.36 -5.32 6.75
C THR A 253 -10.87 -5.14 6.93
N SER A 254 -11.30 -4.16 7.75
CA SER A 254 -12.73 -3.85 7.96
C SER A 254 -13.49 -3.35 6.72
N LEU A 255 -12.79 -3.10 5.60
CA LEU A 255 -13.33 -2.64 4.32
C LEU A 255 -13.01 -3.67 3.26
N LYS A 256 -13.97 -3.99 2.38
CA LYS A 256 -13.73 -4.96 1.30
C LYS A 256 -12.55 -4.51 0.44
N LEU A 257 -11.77 -5.47 -0.07
CA LEU A 257 -10.68 -5.18 -0.99
C LEU A 257 -11.23 -4.43 -2.21
N ASN A 258 -10.56 -3.35 -2.63
CA ASN A 258 -11.00 -2.47 -3.73
C ASN A 258 -12.38 -1.81 -3.54
N SER A 259 -13.00 -1.91 -2.36
CA SER A 259 -14.25 -1.20 -2.04
C SER A 259 -14.05 0.31 -2.13
N PRO A 260 -15.05 1.09 -2.59
CA PRO A 260 -14.90 2.51 -2.86
C PRO A 260 -14.53 3.30 -1.60
N SER A 261 -13.22 3.48 -1.46
CA SER A 261 -12.61 4.72 -0.96
C SER A 261 -12.39 5.74 -2.11
N MET A 262 -12.81 5.38 -3.34
CA MET A 262 -12.55 6.12 -4.59
C MET A 262 -13.64 7.09 -5.03
N VAL A 263 -14.75 7.23 -4.30
CA VAL A 263 -15.83 8.18 -4.69
C VAL A 263 -15.68 9.47 -3.90
N LEU A 264 -14.91 10.41 -4.47
CA LEU A 264 -15.04 11.83 -4.13
C LEU A 264 -16.48 12.28 -4.48
N PRO A 265 -17.16 13.08 -3.63
CA PRO A 265 -16.60 13.97 -2.61
C PRO A 265 -16.89 13.53 -1.16
N ALA A 266 -17.10 12.24 -0.88
CA ALA A 266 -17.55 11.80 0.44
C ALA A 266 -16.38 11.62 1.44
N ALA A 267 -16.26 12.58 2.36
CA ALA A 267 -15.52 12.53 3.62
C ALA A 267 -14.04 12.09 3.56
N SER A 268 -13.16 13.07 3.76
CA SER A 268 -11.70 12.98 3.93
C SER A 268 -11.23 12.24 5.20
N SER A 269 -12.07 11.38 5.79
CA SER A 269 -11.73 10.72 7.04
C SER A 269 -10.95 9.43 6.79
N GLU A 270 -9.93 9.19 7.60
CA GLU A 270 -9.16 7.95 7.61
C GLU A 270 -10.04 6.71 7.79
N ARG A 271 -11.23 6.89 8.38
CA ARG A 271 -12.22 5.85 8.70
C ARG A 271 -13.02 5.41 7.47
N SER A 272 -13.09 6.25 6.43
CA SER A 272 -13.74 5.92 5.17
C SER A 272 -12.77 5.41 4.10
N GLN A 273 -11.48 5.76 4.20
CA GLN A 273 -10.46 5.52 3.15
C GLN A 273 -9.29 4.61 3.58
N GLY A 274 -9.47 3.86 4.66
CA GLY A 274 -8.40 3.06 5.29
C GLY A 274 -8.32 1.61 4.82
N GLY A 275 -8.99 1.23 3.73
CA GLY A 275 -8.95 -0.14 3.20
C GLY A 275 -7.72 -0.41 2.33
N PHE A 276 -7.44 -1.68 2.09
CA PHE A 276 -6.48 -2.09 1.06
C PHE A 276 -7.09 -1.94 -0.33
N SER A 277 -6.26 -1.61 -1.31
CA SER A 277 -6.67 -1.39 -2.70
C SER A 277 -5.48 -1.50 -3.64
N SER A 278 -5.71 -1.93 -4.88
CA SER A 278 -4.68 -2.02 -5.89
C SER A 278 -5.19 -1.61 -7.26
N HIS A 279 -4.27 -1.27 -8.16
CA HIS A 279 -4.55 -1.09 -9.60
C HIS A 279 -4.36 -2.40 -10.39
N HIS A 280 -3.93 -3.48 -9.74
CA HIS A 280 -3.88 -4.79 -10.38
C HIS A 280 -5.29 -5.33 -10.66
N GLN A 281 -5.44 -6.00 -11.79
CA GLN A 281 -6.70 -6.61 -12.18
C GLN A 281 -7.07 -7.77 -11.24
N GLY A 282 -8.27 -7.70 -10.64
CA GLY A 282 -8.89 -8.80 -9.90
C GLY A 282 -8.41 -8.99 -8.46
N GLY A 283 -7.61 -8.08 -7.89
CA GLY A 283 -7.08 -8.23 -6.54
C GLY A 283 -5.87 -7.36 -6.19
N ALA A 284 -5.19 -7.70 -5.10
CA ALA A 284 -4.02 -6.97 -4.59
C ALA A 284 -2.96 -7.93 -4.01
N PHE A 285 -1.71 -7.47 -3.95
CA PHE A 285 -0.65 -8.19 -3.26
C PHE A 285 -0.63 -7.89 -1.76
N PHE A 286 -0.36 -8.95 -0.99
CA PHE A 286 -0.15 -8.90 0.45
C PHE A 286 1.14 -9.63 0.81
N THR A 287 1.90 -9.04 1.72
CA THR A 287 3.01 -9.71 2.41
C THR A 287 2.47 -10.30 3.70
N LEU A 288 2.68 -11.60 3.88
CA LEU A 288 2.31 -12.34 5.08
C LEU A 288 3.40 -12.22 6.15
N ALA A 289 3.07 -12.60 7.37
CA ALA A 289 3.98 -12.49 8.50
C ALA A 289 5.17 -13.46 8.46
N ASP A 290 5.15 -14.45 7.56
CA ASP A 290 6.30 -15.30 7.23
C ASP A 290 7.21 -14.70 6.15
N GLY A 291 6.89 -13.51 5.65
CA GLY A 291 7.61 -12.82 4.58
C GLY A 291 7.22 -13.25 3.16
N SER A 292 6.32 -14.23 3.01
CA SER A 292 5.82 -14.63 1.71
C SER A 292 4.87 -13.56 1.14
N VAL A 293 4.85 -13.42 -0.19
CA VAL A 293 3.96 -12.47 -0.88
C VAL A 293 2.96 -13.24 -1.71
N ARG A 294 1.67 -12.95 -1.52
CA ARG A 294 0.57 -13.59 -2.24
C ARG A 294 -0.36 -12.57 -2.89
N PHE A 295 -0.94 -12.96 -4.01
CA PHE A 295 -2.00 -12.21 -4.65
C PHE A 295 -3.34 -12.68 -4.09
N MET A 296 -4.12 -11.75 -3.52
CA MET A 296 -5.45 -12.01 -3.00
C MET A 296 -6.49 -11.48 -3.98
N SER A 297 -7.49 -12.30 -4.32
CA SER A 297 -8.57 -11.87 -5.19
C SER A 297 -9.53 -10.92 -4.48
N GLU A 298 -10.08 -9.94 -5.21
CA GLU A 298 -11.13 -9.05 -4.70
C GLU A 298 -12.47 -9.77 -4.43
N THR A 299 -12.66 -10.97 -4.98
CA THR A 299 -13.83 -11.82 -4.73
C THR A 299 -13.69 -12.72 -3.50
N VAL A 300 -12.59 -12.57 -2.74
CA VAL A 300 -12.37 -13.31 -1.49
C VAL A 300 -13.57 -13.14 -0.55
N ASP A 301 -13.91 -14.22 0.15
CA ASP A 301 -14.89 -14.13 1.23
C ASP A 301 -14.47 -13.05 2.24
N PHE A 302 -15.40 -12.17 2.55
CA PHE A 302 -15.08 -10.99 3.35
C PHE A 302 -14.72 -11.34 4.80
N LEU A 303 -15.29 -12.42 5.36
CA LEU A 303 -14.95 -12.86 6.71
C LEU A 303 -13.57 -13.50 6.76
N LEU A 304 -13.24 -14.30 5.74
CA LEU A 304 -11.89 -14.84 5.54
C LEU A 304 -10.86 -13.70 5.46
N TYR A 305 -11.08 -12.71 4.60
CA TYR A 305 -10.20 -11.56 4.45
C TYR A 305 -10.00 -10.76 5.74
N ASN A 306 -11.06 -10.58 6.54
CA ASN A 306 -10.95 -9.96 7.86
C ASN A 306 -10.09 -10.76 8.82
N SER A 307 -10.31 -12.08 8.87
CA SER A 307 -9.59 -13.00 9.78
C SER A 307 -8.09 -13.01 9.49
N LEU A 308 -7.71 -12.91 8.21
CA LEU A 308 -6.31 -12.79 7.78
C LEU A 308 -5.62 -11.48 8.23
N GLY A 309 -6.38 -10.47 8.64
CA GLY A 309 -5.81 -9.21 9.14
C GLY A 309 -5.44 -9.23 10.63
N ASP A 310 -5.96 -10.18 11.41
CA ASP A 310 -5.81 -10.22 12.87
C ASP A 310 -4.75 -11.27 13.29
N ILE A 311 -4.14 -11.12 14.49
CA ILE A 311 -3.04 -12.00 14.98
C ILE A 311 -3.49 -13.12 15.95
N ALA A 312 -4.74 -13.11 16.41
CA ALA A 312 -5.24 -14.04 17.41
C ALA A 312 -6.78 -14.08 17.44
N ASP A 313 -7.39 -14.28 16.29
CA ASP A 313 -8.84 -14.34 16.20
C ASP A 313 -9.43 -15.72 16.55
N GLY A 314 -8.57 -16.74 16.64
CA GLY A 314 -8.92 -18.11 17.02
C GLY A 314 -9.61 -18.90 15.92
N ARG A 315 -9.61 -18.38 14.67
CA ARG A 315 -10.22 -19.04 13.53
C ARG A 315 -9.16 -19.74 12.71
N THR A 316 -9.38 -21.02 12.44
CA THR A 316 -8.54 -21.76 11.51
C THR A 316 -8.81 -21.24 10.10
N VAL A 317 -7.89 -20.44 9.59
CA VAL A 317 -7.97 -19.95 8.22
C VAL A 317 -7.45 -21.01 7.25
N GLY A 318 -8.28 -21.43 6.30
CA GLY A 318 -7.86 -22.33 5.22
C GLY A 318 -6.83 -21.67 4.30
N LYS A 319 -6.02 -22.48 3.59
CA LYS A 319 -5.12 -21.95 2.56
C LYS A 319 -5.94 -21.25 1.47
N PHE A 320 -5.57 -20.02 1.15
CA PHE A 320 -6.12 -19.19 0.08
C PHE A 320 -5.01 -18.77 -0.88
#